data_AF-A0A327J5U7-F1
#
_entry.id   AF-A0A327J5U7-F1
#
_cell.length_a   1.000
_cell.length_b   1.000
_cell.length_c   1.000
_cell.angle_alpha   90.00
_cell.angle_beta   90.00
_cell.angle_gamma   90.00
#
_symmetry.space_group_name_H-M   'P 1'
#
loop_
_entity.id
_entity.type
_entity.pdbx_description
1 polymer ?
#
loop_
_entity_poly.entity_id
_entity_poly.type
_entity_poly.pdbx_seq_one_letter_code
_entity_poly.pdbx_strand_id
1 'polypeptide(L)'
;MLQLFKNSFKTTNDCIILATPLIIFLSILSWYYKYAVVAIDTTPKLILASITIFVMLSGFMAAWLYMAKKTISLSRKIFVFDKDRAKALWALVLSLPKGIGRLFLPSIGVISIYILIYTLIFSGIGYIVGKFIGTIDFSELDYQSIFLFGQEFANKISELSQNELLVLQCWYILALVSIAVVSFITMLWIPEIVYTEKVSFEALYYSIIKIFTHLKNSIILYLYIAFLVVLISILNTFLMFNPILYFIVLLLFYYFLVYIVVLLFSYYEQTFIK
;
A
#
# COMPACT_ATOMS: atom_id res chain seq x y z
N MET A 1 -20.54 5.22 -10.85
CA MET A 1 -19.09 4.93 -10.96
C MET A 1 -18.35 5.98 -11.78
N LEU A 2 -18.67 6.23 -13.06
CA LEU A 2 -17.93 7.24 -13.85
C LEU A 2 -17.93 8.65 -13.25
N GLN A 3 -19.08 9.11 -12.73
CA GLN A 3 -19.18 10.41 -12.06
C GLN A 3 -18.37 10.44 -10.75
N LEU A 4 -18.29 9.31 -10.03
CA LEU A 4 -17.44 9.17 -8.85
C LEU A 4 -15.96 9.33 -9.24
N PHE A 5 -15.50 8.62 -10.28
CA PHE A 5 -14.12 8.75 -10.77
C PHE A 5 -13.78 10.19 -11.15
N LYS A 6 -14.64 10.86 -11.93
CA LYS A 6 -14.44 12.25 -12.34
C LYS A 6 -14.42 13.21 -11.15
N ASN A 7 -15.33 13.04 -10.19
CA ASN A 7 -15.38 13.87 -9.00
C ASN A 7 -14.17 13.65 -8.11
N SER A 8 -13.73 12.40 -7.94
CA SER A 8 -12.53 12.06 -7.18
C SER A 8 -11.28 12.69 -7.79
N PHE A 9 -11.15 12.79 -9.12
CA PHE A 9 -10.02 13.48 -9.75
C PHE A 9 -9.99 14.97 -9.39
N LYS A 10 -11.15 15.62 -9.43
CA LYS A 10 -11.26 17.03 -9.02
C LYS A 10 -10.90 17.18 -7.54
N THR A 11 -11.44 16.31 -6.69
CA THR A 11 -11.14 16.31 -5.26
C THR A 11 -9.67 16.03 -4.97
N THR A 12 -8.99 15.19 -5.76
CA THR A 12 -7.55 14.93 -5.60
C THR A 12 -6.72 16.17 -5.85
N ASN A 13 -7.08 17.01 -6.82
CA ASN A 13 -6.37 18.28 -7.03
C ASN A 13 -6.47 19.19 -5.79
N ASP A 14 -7.64 19.22 -5.16
CA ASP A 14 -7.85 19.97 -3.91
C ASP A 14 -7.15 19.30 -2.70
N CYS A 15 -6.91 18.00 -2.79
CA CYS A 15 -6.29 17.17 -1.74
C CYS A 15 -4.80 16.89 -1.98
N ILE A 16 -4.17 17.55 -2.96
CA ILE A 16 -2.77 17.28 -3.36
C ILE A 16 -1.78 17.48 -2.21
N ILE A 17 -2.16 18.27 -1.21
CA ILE A 17 -1.39 18.47 0.03
C ILE A 17 -1.08 17.14 0.76
N LEU A 18 -1.85 16.08 0.52
CA LEU A 18 -1.59 14.74 1.06
C LEU A 18 -0.32 14.09 0.46
N ALA A 19 0.14 14.53 -0.71
CA ALA A 19 1.37 14.02 -1.32
C ALA A 19 2.62 14.46 -0.53
N THR A 20 2.64 15.69 0.00
CA THR A 20 3.79 16.24 0.73
C THR A 20 4.24 15.37 1.93
N PRO A 21 3.37 15.03 2.91
CA PRO A 21 3.78 14.18 4.03
C PRO A 21 4.18 12.77 3.58
N LEU A 22 3.59 12.26 2.50
CA LEU A 22 3.94 10.95 1.92
C LEU A 22 5.36 10.96 1.34
N ILE A 23 5.70 11.96 0.53
CA ILE A 23 7.04 12.12 -0.04
C ILE A 23 8.10 12.26 1.06
N ILE A 24 7.82 13.09 2.08
CA ILE A 24 8.73 13.28 3.21
C ILE A 24 8.95 11.97 3.95
N PHE A 25 7.86 11.23 4.25
CA PHE A 25 7.97 9.95 4.95
C PHE A 25 8.76 8.91 4.16
N LEU A 26 8.49 8.74 2.87
CA LEU A 26 9.24 7.80 2.03
C LEU A 26 10.72 8.20 1.91
N SER A 27 11.03 9.50 1.92
CA SER A 27 12.42 9.97 1.93
C SER A 27 13.12 9.61 3.23
N ILE A 28 12.47 9.83 4.38
CA ILE A 28 12.99 9.42 5.70
C ILE A 28 13.19 7.90 5.76
N LEU A 29 12.22 7.13 5.27
CA LEU A 29 12.30 5.68 5.21
C LEU A 29 13.46 5.22 4.32
N SER A 30 13.69 5.87 3.18
CA SER A 30 14.83 5.59 2.29
C SER A 30 16.16 5.87 2.97
N TRP A 31 16.28 7.00 3.68
CA TRP A 31 17.50 7.31 4.44
C TRP A 31 17.75 6.32 5.57
N TYR A 32 16.70 5.96 6.31
CA TYR A 32 16.78 4.95 7.36
C TYR A 32 17.21 3.59 6.79
N TYR A 33 16.62 3.17 5.67
CA TYR A 33 16.98 1.93 4.99
C TYR A 33 18.45 1.91 4.56
N LYS A 34 18.94 3.00 3.93
CA LYS A 34 20.35 3.12 3.53
C LYS A 34 21.29 3.02 4.73
N TYR A 35 20.93 3.64 5.86
CA TYR A 35 21.69 3.52 7.10
C TYR A 35 21.65 2.10 7.66
N ALA A 36 20.46 1.49 7.70
CA ALA A 36 20.24 0.15 8.23
C ALA A 36 21.07 -0.90 7.48
N VAL A 37 21.15 -0.83 6.16
CA VAL A 37 21.95 -1.76 5.32
C VAL A 37 23.44 -1.76 5.72
N VAL A 38 23.99 -0.61 6.12
CA VAL A 38 25.42 -0.50 6.48
C VAL A 38 25.66 -0.82 7.97
N ALA A 39 24.69 -0.53 8.84
CA ALA A 39 24.86 -0.61 10.29
C ALA A 39 24.45 -1.96 10.91
N ILE A 40 23.66 -2.79 10.19
CA ILE A 40 23.18 -4.08 10.67
C ILE A 40 24.23 -5.15 10.38
N ASP A 41 25.02 -5.48 11.39
CA ASP A 41 26.05 -6.53 11.38
C ASP A 41 25.61 -7.80 12.15
N THR A 42 24.52 -7.72 12.91
CA THR A 42 24.12 -8.73 13.90
C THR A 42 22.60 -8.93 13.90
N THR A 43 22.16 -10.17 14.14
CA THR A 43 20.74 -10.56 14.17
C THR A 43 19.87 -9.70 15.11
N PRO A 44 20.32 -9.32 16.32
CA PRO A 44 19.55 -8.43 17.19
C PRO A 44 19.32 -7.03 16.59
N LYS A 45 20.32 -6.47 15.90
CA LYS A 45 20.18 -5.16 15.22
C LYS A 45 19.18 -5.23 14.07
N LEU A 46 19.12 -6.36 13.35
CA LEU A 46 18.13 -6.60 12.30
C LEU A 46 16.70 -6.62 12.85
N ILE A 47 16.49 -7.32 13.98
CA ILE A 47 15.18 -7.35 14.65
C ILE A 47 14.76 -5.95 15.10
N LEU A 48 15.67 -5.21 15.73
CA LEU A 48 15.40 -3.84 16.17
C LEU A 48 15.06 -2.91 15.00
N ALA A 49 15.79 -3.00 13.89
CA ALA A 49 15.52 -2.22 12.70
C ALA A 49 14.16 -2.56 12.07
N SER A 50 13.81 -3.84 12.04
CA SER A 50 12.51 -4.30 11.54
C SER A 50 11.35 -3.77 12.39
N ILE A 51 11.48 -3.83 13.71
CA ILE A 51 10.49 -3.27 14.66
C ILE A 51 10.39 -1.75 14.48
N THR A 52 11.51 -1.06 14.27
CA THR A 52 11.53 0.39 14.06
C THR A 52 10.77 0.78 12.80
N ILE A 53 11.02 0.11 11.67
CA ILE A 53 10.29 0.33 10.42
C ILE A 53 8.79 0.05 10.60
N PHE A 54 8.45 -1.04 11.29
CA PHE A 54 7.07 -1.41 11.56
C PHE A 54 6.32 -0.33 12.37
N VAL A 55 6.94 0.20 13.42
CA VAL A 55 6.37 1.27 14.25
C VAL A 55 6.25 2.58 13.47
N MET A 56 7.30 2.96 12.73
CA MET A 56 7.29 4.16 11.88
C MET A 56 6.18 4.11 10.83
N LEU A 57 6.04 2.98 10.14
CA LEU A 57 5.00 2.77 9.13
C LEU A 57 3.60 2.84 9.75
N SER A 58 3.40 2.21 10.91
CA SER A 58 2.13 2.25 11.64
C SER A 58 1.75 3.68 12.05
N GLY A 59 2.71 4.43 12.60
CA GLY A 59 2.52 5.84 12.99
C GLY A 59 2.18 6.74 11.81
N PHE A 60 2.94 6.59 10.71
CA PHE A 60 2.69 7.36 9.51
C PHE A 60 1.33 7.04 8.89
N MET A 61 0.99 5.76 8.72
CA MET A 61 -0.30 5.35 8.14
C MET A 61 -1.47 5.88 8.98
N ALA A 62 -1.41 5.79 10.30
CA ALA A 62 -2.42 6.34 11.19
C ALA A 62 -2.62 7.86 10.99
N ALA A 63 -1.51 8.62 10.93
CA ALA A 63 -1.54 10.06 10.73
C ALA A 63 -2.07 10.43 9.35
N TRP A 64 -1.55 9.79 8.31
CA TRP A 64 -1.81 10.13 6.92
C TRP A 64 -3.23 9.77 6.49
N LEU A 65 -3.75 8.60 6.90
CA LEU A 65 -5.12 8.18 6.60
C LEU A 65 -6.15 9.06 7.32
N TYR A 66 -5.88 9.46 8.57
CA TYR A 66 -6.74 10.39 9.29
C TYR A 66 -6.74 11.78 8.65
N MET A 67 -5.56 12.25 8.20
CA MET A 67 -5.45 13.49 7.43
C MET A 67 -6.24 13.38 6.13
N ALA A 68 -6.16 12.25 5.41
CA ALA A 68 -6.92 12.02 4.18
C ALA A 68 -8.44 12.16 4.39
N LYS A 69 -9.00 11.54 5.44
CA LYS A 69 -10.41 11.71 5.84
C LYS A 69 -10.78 13.19 6.00
N LYS A 70 -9.93 13.97 6.68
CA LYS A 70 -10.19 15.40 6.92
C LYS A 70 -10.03 16.25 5.67
N THR A 71 -9.02 16.00 4.85
CA THR A 71 -8.81 16.75 3.60
C THR A 71 -9.99 16.56 2.65
N ILE A 72 -10.52 15.33 2.54
CA ILE A 72 -11.69 15.01 1.71
C ILE A 72 -12.98 15.65 2.24
N SER A 73 -13.08 15.88 3.55
CA SER A 73 -14.17 16.64 4.16
C SER A 73 -14.03 18.15 3.90
N LEU A 74 -12.81 18.67 3.93
CA LEU A 74 -12.50 20.09 3.73
C LEU A 74 -12.57 20.51 2.25
N SER A 75 -12.20 19.65 1.31
CA SER A 75 -12.30 19.91 -0.14
C SER A 75 -13.74 20.15 -0.60
N ARG A 76 -14.73 19.71 0.18
CA ARG A 76 -16.15 19.97 -0.06
C ARG A 76 -16.67 21.27 0.54
N LYS A 77 -15.87 21.97 1.36
CA LYS A 77 -16.24 23.27 1.93
C LYS A 77 -15.82 24.38 0.99
N ILE A 78 -16.74 25.30 0.72
CA ILE A 78 -16.46 26.53 -0.03
C ILE A 78 -15.85 27.53 0.96
N PHE A 79 -14.57 27.85 0.81
CA PHE A 79 -13.92 28.89 1.60
C PHE A 79 -14.13 30.24 0.90
N VAL A 80 -14.79 31.17 1.58
CA VAL A 80 -15.06 32.52 1.08
C VAL A 80 -13.85 33.44 1.29
N PHE A 81 -12.98 33.15 2.27
CA PHE A 81 -11.81 33.97 2.61
C PHE A 81 -10.51 33.16 2.70
N ASP A 82 -9.38 33.75 2.27
CA ASP A 82 -8.06 33.10 2.29
C ASP A 82 -7.53 32.82 3.71
N LYS A 83 -7.93 33.64 4.70
CA LYS A 83 -7.60 33.40 6.12
C LYS A 83 -8.20 32.09 6.64
N ASP A 84 -9.39 31.73 6.19
CA ASP A 84 -10.06 30.48 6.57
C ASP A 84 -9.39 29.27 5.91
N ARG A 85 -8.83 29.47 4.71
CA ARG A 85 -8.04 28.46 4.00
C ARG A 85 -6.74 28.14 4.73
N ALA A 86 -6.00 29.16 5.17
CA ALA A 86 -4.79 28.98 5.96
C ALA A 86 -5.07 28.30 7.31
N LYS A 87 -6.16 28.68 7.98
CA LYS A 87 -6.60 28.05 9.23
C LYS A 87 -7.00 26.58 9.05
N ALA A 88 -7.67 26.25 7.93
CA ALA A 88 -8.02 24.87 7.58
C ALA A 88 -6.77 24.02 7.29
N LEU A 89 -5.77 24.59 6.61
CA LEU A 89 -4.50 23.95 6.32
C LEU A 89 -3.68 23.71 7.60
N TRP A 90 -3.66 24.67 8.51
CA TRP A 90 -3.05 24.48 9.83
C TRP A 90 -3.77 23.41 10.67
N ALA A 91 -5.10 23.39 10.63
CA ALA A 91 -5.90 22.36 11.29
C ALA A 91 -5.66 20.96 10.71
N LEU A 92 -5.31 20.86 9.42
CA LEU A 92 -4.89 19.63 8.75
C LEU A 92 -3.54 19.14 9.25
N VAL A 93 -2.54 20.02 9.36
CA VAL A 93 -1.23 19.66 9.93
C VAL A 93 -1.38 19.19 11.38
N LEU A 94 -2.14 19.91 12.19
CA LEU A 94 -2.46 19.52 13.58
C LEU A 94 -3.31 18.25 13.69
N SER A 95 -3.86 17.75 12.57
CA SER A 95 -4.59 16.48 12.55
C SER A 95 -3.68 15.26 12.52
N LEU A 96 -2.42 15.40 12.09
CA LEU A 96 -1.44 14.31 12.07
C LEU A 96 -1.25 13.66 13.46
N PRO A 97 -0.88 14.39 14.54
CA PRO A 97 -0.72 13.79 15.86
C PRO A 97 -2.04 13.23 16.42
N LYS A 98 -3.19 13.85 16.09
CA LYS A 98 -4.51 13.33 16.46
C LYS A 98 -4.82 12.01 15.75
N GLY A 99 -4.40 11.87 14.50
CA GLY A 99 -4.52 10.64 13.72
C GLY A 99 -3.72 9.51 14.35
N ILE A 100 -2.47 9.78 14.75
CA ILE A 100 -1.64 8.82 15.49
C ILE A 100 -2.39 8.39 16.77
N GLY A 101 -2.81 9.32 17.62
CA GLY A 101 -3.46 8.98 18.89
C GLY A 101 -4.72 8.10 18.77
N ARG A 102 -5.46 8.18 17.64
CA ARG A 102 -6.69 7.40 17.42
C ARG A 102 -6.47 6.12 16.64
N LEU A 103 -5.66 6.17 15.59
CA LEU A 103 -5.55 5.09 14.61
C LEU A 103 -4.25 4.31 14.70
N PHE A 104 -3.34 4.63 15.62
CA PHE A 104 -2.08 3.92 15.76
C PHE A 104 -2.27 2.42 16.05
N LEU A 105 -3.05 2.08 17.08
CA LEU A 105 -3.31 0.68 17.43
C LEU A 105 -4.07 -0.07 16.31
N PRO A 106 -5.14 0.50 15.69
CA PRO A 106 -5.73 -0.10 14.51
C PRO A 106 -4.75 -0.30 13.34
N SER A 107 -3.82 0.64 13.12
CA SER A 107 -2.83 0.54 12.03
C SER A 107 -1.80 -0.55 12.28
N ILE A 108 -1.33 -0.69 13.52
CA ILE A 108 -0.50 -1.84 13.95
C ILE A 108 -1.24 -3.15 13.65
N GLY A 109 -2.51 -3.25 14.07
CA GLY A 109 -3.31 -4.44 13.85
C GLY A 109 -3.45 -4.80 12.38
N VAL A 110 -3.68 -3.81 11.50
CA VAL A 110 -3.76 -4.03 10.04
C VAL A 110 -2.45 -4.60 9.50
N ILE A 111 -1.31 -3.98 9.83
CA ILE A 111 -0.02 -4.41 9.29
C ILE A 111 0.32 -5.81 9.82
N SER A 112 0.10 -6.08 11.10
CA SER A 112 0.31 -7.41 11.69
C SER A 112 -0.55 -8.49 11.04
N ILE A 113 -1.84 -8.21 10.83
CA ILE A 113 -2.76 -9.16 10.18
C ILE A 113 -2.36 -9.38 8.71
N TYR A 114 -1.94 -8.35 7.98
CA TYR A 114 -1.42 -8.52 6.61
C TYR A 114 -0.18 -9.43 6.58
N ILE A 115 0.78 -9.22 7.50
CA ILE A 115 1.97 -10.07 7.62
C ILE A 115 1.55 -11.53 7.84
N LEU A 116 0.60 -11.78 8.75
CA LEU A 116 0.08 -13.12 9.02
C LEU A 116 -0.62 -13.73 7.79
N ILE A 117 -1.50 -12.99 7.12
CA ILE A 117 -2.22 -13.44 5.92
C ILE A 117 -1.23 -13.84 4.82
N TYR A 118 -0.25 -12.97 4.52
CA TYR A 118 0.73 -13.27 3.48
C TYR A 118 1.64 -14.43 3.85
N THR A 119 2.03 -14.56 5.12
CA THR A 119 2.85 -15.69 5.59
C THR A 119 2.12 -17.02 5.38
N LEU A 120 0.83 -17.08 5.74
CA LEU A 120 -0.01 -18.28 5.52
C LEU A 120 -0.20 -18.58 4.02
N ILE A 121 -0.42 -17.55 3.20
CA ILE A 121 -0.58 -17.71 1.75
C ILE A 121 0.71 -18.24 1.12
N PHE A 122 1.86 -17.62 1.39
CA PHE A 122 3.13 -18.05 0.79
C PHE A 122 3.55 -19.45 1.27
N SER A 123 3.31 -19.78 2.55
CA SER A 123 3.51 -21.13 3.06
C SER A 123 2.58 -22.14 2.38
N GLY A 124 1.31 -21.80 2.20
CA GLY A 124 0.33 -22.64 1.50
C GLY A 124 0.67 -22.86 0.03
N ILE A 125 1.10 -21.81 -0.68
CA ILE A 125 1.59 -21.91 -2.06
C ILE A 125 2.82 -22.81 -2.11
N GLY A 126 3.79 -22.62 -1.21
CA GLY A 126 4.99 -23.45 -1.11
C GLY A 126 4.65 -24.93 -0.92
N TYR A 127 3.67 -25.24 -0.05
CA TYR A 127 3.20 -26.61 0.16
C TYR A 127 2.53 -27.19 -1.09
N ILE A 128 1.63 -26.46 -1.75
CA ILE A 128 0.92 -26.92 -2.95
C ILE A 128 1.92 -27.16 -4.09
N VAL A 129 2.77 -26.18 -4.39
CA VAL A 129 3.75 -26.28 -5.48
C VAL A 129 4.75 -27.40 -5.22
N GLY A 130 5.29 -27.47 -3.99
CA GLY A 130 6.24 -28.51 -3.59
C GLY A 130 5.67 -29.92 -3.68
N LYS A 131 4.38 -30.11 -3.35
CA LYS A 131 3.72 -31.41 -3.37
C LYS A 131 3.29 -31.86 -4.78
N PHE A 132 2.85 -30.94 -5.63
CA PHE A 132 2.19 -31.28 -6.90
C PHE A 132 3.04 -31.04 -8.16
N ILE A 133 4.07 -30.19 -8.08
CA ILE A 133 4.84 -29.76 -9.26
C ILE A 133 6.31 -30.15 -9.10
N GLY A 134 6.90 -29.83 -7.94
CA GLY A 134 8.29 -30.13 -7.64
C GLY A 134 8.89 -29.09 -6.69
N THR A 135 10.13 -29.34 -6.26
CA THR A 135 10.87 -28.46 -5.36
C THR A 135 12.05 -27.83 -6.09
N ILE A 136 12.31 -26.55 -5.83
CA ILE A 136 13.57 -25.92 -6.21
C ILE A 136 14.46 -25.95 -4.97
N ASP A 137 15.65 -26.53 -5.10
CA ASP A 137 16.59 -26.57 -3.99
C ASP A 137 17.38 -25.25 -3.93
N PHE A 138 16.95 -24.39 -3.02
CA PHE A 138 17.63 -23.13 -2.72
C PHE A 138 18.51 -23.23 -1.46
N SER A 139 18.84 -24.44 -0.98
CA SER A 139 19.64 -24.65 0.24
C SER A 139 21.00 -23.95 0.22
N GLU A 140 21.59 -23.75 -0.96
CA GLU A 140 22.86 -23.04 -1.13
C GLU A 140 22.73 -21.52 -1.27
N LEU A 141 21.51 -20.97 -1.28
CA LEU A 141 21.34 -19.51 -1.27
C LEU A 141 21.54 -18.99 0.15
N ASP A 142 22.64 -18.26 0.34
CA ASP A 142 22.84 -17.50 1.57
C ASP A 142 21.71 -16.46 1.67
N TYR A 143 20.78 -16.65 2.61
CA TYR A 143 19.64 -15.77 2.80
C TYR A 143 20.05 -14.31 3.07
N GLN A 144 21.30 -14.07 3.51
CA GLN A 144 21.87 -12.73 3.64
C GLN A 144 22.18 -12.08 2.28
N SER A 145 22.65 -12.87 1.30
CA SER A 145 22.95 -12.40 -0.06
C SER A 145 21.69 -11.98 -0.85
N ILE A 146 20.57 -12.69 -0.68
CA ILE A 146 19.28 -12.37 -1.32
C ILE A 146 18.73 -11.01 -0.86
N PHE A 147 18.91 -10.69 0.43
CA PHE A 147 18.42 -9.44 1.00
C PHE A 147 19.23 -8.21 0.56
N LEU A 148 20.46 -8.43 0.08
CA LEU A 148 21.45 -7.39 -0.19
C LEU A 148 21.81 -7.24 -1.68
N PHE A 149 21.68 -8.29 -2.50
CA PHE A 149 22.13 -8.27 -3.90
C PHE A 149 21.16 -9.00 -4.86
N GLY A 150 20.31 -8.23 -5.56
CA GLY A 150 19.41 -8.74 -6.59
C GLY A 150 20.09 -9.32 -7.86
N GLN A 151 21.41 -9.16 -7.98
CA GLN A 151 22.17 -9.55 -9.17
C GLN A 151 22.61 -11.04 -9.14
N GLU A 152 22.98 -11.55 -7.96
CA GLU A 152 23.30 -12.98 -7.77
C GLU A 152 22.06 -13.86 -7.94
N PHE A 153 20.91 -13.38 -7.47
CA PHE A 153 19.62 -14.05 -7.66
C PHE A 153 19.21 -14.14 -9.14
N ALA A 154 19.48 -13.09 -9.92
CA ALA A 154 19.20 -13.08 -11.36
C ALA A 154 20.07 -14.09 -12.13
N ASN A 155 21.35 -14.20 -11.77
CA ASN A 155 22.26 -15.18 -12.37
C ASN A 155 21.83 -16.62 -12.03
N LYS A 156 21.44 -16.90 -10.78
CA LYS A 156 20.98 -18.23 -10.37
C LYS A 156 19.65 -18.64 -11.03
N ILE A 157 18.77 -17.68 -11.34
CA ILE A 157 17.56 -17.96 -12.16
C ILE A 157 17.93 -18.40 -13.58
N SER A 158 18.99 -17.83 -14.17
CA SER A 158 19.39 -18.17 -15.54
C SER A 158 20.01 -19.56 -15.70
N GLU A 159 20.43 -20.17 -14.58
CA GLU A 159 20.98 -21.53 -14.50
C GLU A 159 19.91 -22.61 -14.25
N LEU A 160 18.66 -22.22 -13.96
CA LEU A 160 17.58 -23.14 -13.66
C LEU A 160 17.22 -24.01 -14.88
N SER A 161 16.99 -25.31 -14.62
CA SER A 161 16.45 -26.23 -15.61
C SER A 161 15.02 -25.81 -16.03
N GLN A 162 14.56 -26.30 -17.19
CA GLN A 162 13.20 -26.03 -17.67
C GLN A 162 12.12 -26.44 -16.65
N ASN A 163 12.33 -27.52 -15.91
CA ASN A 163 11.38 -27.99 -14.90
C ASN A 163 11.35 -27.07 -13.67
N GLU A 164 12.50 -26.59 -13.21
CA GLU A 164 12.57 -25.64 -12.08
C GLU A 164 11.99 -24.27 -12.47
N LEU A 165 12.16 -23.87 -13.73
CA LEU A 165 11.57 -22.65 -14.27
C LEU A 165 10.03 -22.75 -14.31
N LEU A 166 9.47 -23.92 -14.65
CA LEU A 166 8.03 -24.18 -14.54
C LEU A 166 7.53 -24.11 -13.10
N VAL A 167 8.25 -24.70 -12.15
CA VAL A 167 7.93 -24.63 -10.72
C VAL A 167 7.88 -23.16 -10.25
N LEU A 168 8.88 -22.36 -10.63
CA LEU A 168 8.97 -20.95 -10.30
C LEU A 168 7.82 -20.13 -10.91
N GLN A 169 7.45 -20.40 -12.17
CA GLN A 169 6.33 -19.74 -12.84
C GLN A 169 4.99 -20.06 -12.17
N CYS A 170 4.75 -21.32 -11.80
CA CYS A 170 3.54 -21.70 -11.07
C CYS A 170 3.47 -21.03 -9.70
N TRP A 171 4.60 -20.95 -8.98
CA TRP A 171 4.68 -20.21 -7.71
C TRP A 171 4.32 -18.74 -7.90
N TYR A 172 4.89 -18.09 -8.92
CA TYR A 172 4.62 -16.69 -9.25
C TYR A 172 3.15 -16.44 -9.61
N ILE A 173 2.54 -17.27 -10.47
CA ILE A 173 1.14 -17.12 -10.87
C ILE A 173 0.21 -17.29 -9.66
N LEU A 174 0.44 -18.30 -8.83
CA LEU A 174 -0.36 -18.52 -7.61
C LEU A 174 -0.22 -17.37 -6.62
N ALA A 175 0.99 -16.82 -6.47
CA ALA A 175 1.24 -15.65 -5.65
C ALA A 175 0.49 -14.42 -6.18
N LEU A 176 0.57 -14.15 -7.50
CA LEU A 176 -0.16 -13.05 -8.13
C LEU A 176 -1.68 -13.15 -7.93
N VAL A 177 -2.26 -14.33 -8.19
CA VAL A 177 -3.70 -14.56 -8.00
C VAL A 177 -4.08 -14.35 -6.54
N SER A 178 -3.28 -14.87 -5.59
CA SER A 178 -3.55 -14.72 -4.17
C SER A 178 -3.47 -13.26 -3.72
N ILE A 179 -2.48 -12.49 -4.19
CA ILE A 179 -2.36 -11.05 -3.91
C ILE A 179 -3.55 -10.29 -4.50
N ALA A 180 -4.00 -10.64 -5.71
CA ALA A 180 -5.17 -10.02 -6.33
C ALA A 180 -6.46 -10.30 -5.52
N VAL A 181 -6.64 -11.53 -5.04
CA VAL A 181 -7.77 -11.91 -4.19
C VAL A 181 -7.74 -11.17 -2.86
N VAL A 182 -6.59 -11.17 -2.16
CA VAL A 182 -6.43 -10.47 -0.89
C VAL A 182 -6.71 -8.98 -1.07
N SER A 183 -6.07 -8.33 -2.05
CA SER A 183 -6.23 -6.89 -2.28
C SER A 183 -7.67 -6.50 -2.64
N PHE A 184 -8.42 -7.36 -3.33
CA PHE A 184 -9.85 -7.16 -3.55
C PHE A 184 -10.65 -7.22 -2.24
N ILE A 185 -10.46 -8.29 -1.46
CA ILE A 185 -11.19 -8.55 -0.22
C ILE A 185 -10.89 -7.49 0.86
N THR A 186 -9.69 -6.91 0.85
CA THR A 186 -9.26 -5.92 1.84
C THR A 186 -9.36 -4.47 1.37
N MET A 187 -9.85 -4.22 0.15
CA MET A 187 -9.88 -2.89 -0.47
C MET A 187 -10.60 -1.81 0.38
N LEU A 188 -11.67 -2.19 1.08
CA LEU A 188 -12.46 -1.28 1.93
C LEU A 188 -12.06 -1.30 3.41
N TRP A 189 -11.06 -2.09 3.78
CA TRP A 189 -10.68 -2.29 5.18
C TRP A 189 -10.13 -1.02 5.83
N ILE A 190 -9.24 -0.32 5.11
CA ILE A 190 -8.67 0.94 5.60
C ILE A 190 -9.74 2.04 5.76
N PRO A 191 -10.61 2.31 4.76
CA PRO A 191 -11.75 3.20 4.95
C PRO A 191 -12.64 2.81 6.14
N GLU A 192 -12.97 1.53 6.32
CA GLU A 192 -13.78 1.06 7.46
C GLU A 192 -13.16 1.49 8.79
N ILE A 193 -11.87 1.20 9.01
CA ILE A 193 -11.16 1.56 10.23
C ILE A 193 -11.22 3.07 10.48
N VAL A 194 -10.95 3.86 9.44
CA VAL A 194 -10.82 5.32 9.56
C VAL A 194 -12.18 6.00 9.80
N TYR A 195 -13.26 5.46 9.22
CA TYR A 195 -14.59 6.04 9.38
C TYR A 195 -15.32 5.55 10.62
N THR A 196 -15.24 4.27 10.96
CA THR A 196 -15.96 3.70 12.10
C THR A 196 -15.12 3.63 13.39
N GLU A 197 -13.82 3.93 13.33
CA GLU A 197 -12.87 3.88 14.46
C GLU A 197 -12.90 2.52 15.22
N LYS A 198 -13.14 1.41 14.49
CA LYS A 198 -13.22 0.04 15.04
C LYS A 198 -11.82 -0.60 15.16
N VAL A 199 -11.74 -1.66 15.97
CA VAL A 199 -10.58 -2.55 16.05
C VAL A 199 -10.36 -3.25 14.70
N SER A 200 -9.10 -3.51 14.33
CA SER A 200 -8.71 -3.96 12.98
C SER A 200 -9.44 -5.22 12.52
N PHE A 201 -9.63 -6.22 13.39
CA PHE A 201 -10.33 -7.47 13.04
C PHE A 201 -11.81 -7.26 12.75
N GLU A 202 -12.52 -6.53 13.61
CA GLU A 202 -13.93 -6.23 13.40
C GLU A 202 -14.11 -5.43 12.11
N ALA A 203 -13.26 -4.44 11.88
CA ALA A 203 -13.29 -3.67 10.65
C ALA A 203 -13.04 -4.53 9.40
N LEU A 204 -12.17 -5.54 9.48
CA LEU A 204 -11.96 -6.49 8.37
C LEU A 204 -13.26 -7.22 8.07
N TYR A 205 -13.90 -7.81 9.08
CA TYR A 205 -15.15 -8.55 8.92
C TYR A 205 -16.25 -7.69 8.27
N TYR A 206 -16.50 -6.49 8.79
CA TYR A 206 -17.51 -5.59 8.23
C TYR A 206 -17.16 -5.10 6.81
N SER A 207 -15.88 -4.85 6.53
CA SER A 207 -15.45 -4.43 5.19
C SER A 207 -15.69 -5.51 4.14
N ILE A 208 -15.49 -6.79 4.49
CA ILE A 208 -15.76 -7.94 3.62
C ILE A 208 -17.26 -8.03 3.33
N ILE A 209 -18.11 -7.95 4.36
CA ILE A 209 -19.57 -7.97 4.17
C ILE A 209 -20.01 -6.84 3.22
N LYS A 210 -19.49 -5.63 3.40
CA LYS A 210 -19.80 -4.48 2.54
C LYS A 210 -19.40 -4.70 1.08
N ILE A 211 -18.24 -5.32 0.84
CA ILE A 211 -17.76 -5.66 -0.51
C ILE A 211 -18.77 -6.59 -1.19
N PHE A 212 -19.19 -7.66 -0.52
CA PHE A 212 -20.11 -8.66 -1.09
C PHE A 212 -21.55 -8.15 -1.19
N THR A 213 -21.97 -7.24 -0.31
CA THR A 213 -23.31 -6.60 -0.40
C THR A 213 -23.41 -5.71 -1.65
N HIS A 214 -22.33 -5.03 -2.04
CA HIS A 214 -22.26 -4.18 -3.24
C HIS A 214 -21.29 -4.74 -4.29
N LEU A 215 -21.33 -6.05 -4.53
CA LEU A 215 -20.33 -6.79 -5.32
C LEU A 215 -20.05 -6.15 -6.68
N LYS A 216 -21.07 -5.81 -7.46
CA LYS A 216 -20.91 -5.21 -8.80
C LYS A 216 -20.10 -3.92 -8.77
N ASN A 217 -20.42 -3.01 -7.85
CA ASN A 217 -19.74 -1.72 -7.74
C ASN A 217 -18.31 -1.89 -7.20
N SER A 218 -18.12 -2.81 -6.26
CA SER A 218 -16.81 -3.18 -5.71
C SER A 218 -15.89 -3.77 -6.78
N ILE A 219 -16.39 -4.64 -7.66
CA ILE A 219 -15.62 -5.20 -8.79
C ILE A 219 -15.21 -4.08 -9.75
N ILE A 220 -16.15 -3.21 -10.16
CA ILE A 220 -15.84 -2.10 -11.07
C ILE A 220 -14.78 -1.18 -10.47
N LEU A 221 -14.89 -0.87 -9.17
CA LEU A 221 -13.92 -0.05 -8.45
C LEU A 221 -12.53 -0.72 -8.42
N TYR A 222 -12.47 -2.01 -8.08
CA TYR A 222 -11.22 -2.75 -8.03
C TYR A 222 -10.54 -2.85 -9.39
N LEU A 223 -11.29 -3.21 -10.45
CA LEU A 223 -10.74 -3.27 -11.81
C LEU A 223 -10.19 -1.93 -12.28
N TYR A 224 -10.85 -0.84 -11.91
CA TYR A 224 -10.37 0.51 -12.22
C TYR A 224 -9.08 0.86 -11.46
N ILE A 225 -8.99 0.52 -10.17
CA ILE A 225 -7.75 0.72 -9.39
C ILE A 225 -6.62 -0.16 -9.94
N ALA A 226 -6.89 -1.43 -10.24
CA ALA A 226 -5.93 -2.35 -10.83
C ALA A 226 -5.40 -1.83 -12.18
N PHE A 227 -6.29 -1.30 -13.04
CA PHE A 227 -5.90 -0.65 -14.29
C PHE A 227 -4.95 0.53 -14.05
N LEU A 228 -5.21 1.39 -13.06
CA LEU A 228 -4.33 2.52 -12.74
C LEU A 228 -2.97 2.05 -12.25
N VAL A 229 -2.93 1.03 -11.39
CA VAL A 229 -1.67 0.46 -10.89
C VAL A 229 -0.84 -0.10 -12.05
N VAL A 230 -1.46 -0.88 -12.95
CA VAL A 230 -0.78 -1.42 -14.13
C VAL A 230 -0.28 -0.30 -15.05
N LEU A 231 -1.09 0.72 -15.30
CA LEU A 231 -0.71 1.89 -16.12
C LEU A 231 0.53 2.58 -15.55
N ILE A 232 0.58 2.80 -14.23
CA ILE A 232 1.70 3.43 -13.56
C ILE A 232 2.95 2.56 -13.63
N SER A 233 2.82 1.24 -13.42
CA SER A 233 3.94 0.30 -13.57
C SER A 233 4.53 0.34 -14.98
N ILE A 234 3.67 0.35 -16.01
CA ILE A 234 4.08 0.48 -17.41
C ILE A 234 4.84 1.79 -17.65
N LEU A 235 4.28 2.92 -17.20
CA LEU A 235 4.92 4.23 -17.34
C LEU A 235 6.29 4.27 -16.65
N ASN A 236 6.40 3.68 -15.46
CA ASN A 236 7.64 3.61 -14.71
C ASN A 236 8.72 2.80 -15.46
N THR A 237 8.36 1.66 -16.03
CA THR A 237 9.30 0.83 -16.80
C THR A 237 9.81 1.54 -18.06
N PHE A 238 8.92 2.19 -18.83
CA PHE A 238 9.32 2.82 -20.09
C PHE A 238 10.14 4.10 -19.90
N LEU A 239 9.93 4.83 -18.81
CA LEU A 239 10.50 6.16 -18.60
C LEU A 239 11.70 6.16 -17.64
N MET A 240 12.11 4.99 -17.11
CA MET A 240 13.26 4.83 -16.22
C MET A 240 14.60 5.22 -16.85
N PHE A 241 14.71 5.17 -18.18
CA PHE A 241 15.98 5.42 -18.89
C PHE A 241 16.37 6.90 -18.99
N ASN A 242 15.42 7.82 -18.79
CA ASN A 242 15.68 9.26 -18.84
C ASN A 242 15.41 9.89 -17.47
N PRO A 243 16.42 10.50 -16.82
CA PRO A 243 16.27 11.08 -15.48
C PRO A 243 15.15 12.11 -15.34
N ILE A 244 14.91 12.94 -16.37
CA ILE A 244 13.86 13.97 -16.35
C ILE A 244 12.48 13.32 -16.46
N LEU A 245 12.33 12.35 -17.37
CA LEU A 245 11.07 11.62 -17.53
C LEU A 245 10.75 10.78 -16.29
N TYR A 246 11.77 10.17 -15.69
CA TYR A 246 11.62 9.44 -14.44
C TYR A 246 11.12 10.33 -13.29
N PHE A 247 11.63 11.56 -13.17
CA PHE A 247 11.11 12.53 -12.20
C PHE A 247 9.63 12.85 -12.43
N ILE A 248 9.21 13.03 -13.68
CA ILE A 248 7.80 13.28 -14.03
C ILE A 248 6.93 12.06 -13.66
N VAL A 249 7.40 10.85 -13.93
CA VAL A 249 6.68 9.63 -13.53
C VAL A 249 6.56 9.51 -12.02
N LEU A 250 7.61 9.88 -11.28
CA LEU A 250 7.56 9.86 -9.83
C LEU A 250 6.50 10.84 -9.28
N LEU A 251 6.37 12.03 -9.86
CA LEU A 251 5.28 12.96 -9.52
C LEU A 251 3.90 12.38 -9.84
N LEU A 252 3.74 11.76 -11.01
CA LEU A 252 2.52 11.06 -11.40
C LEU A 252 2.19 9.90 -10.44
N PHE A 253 3.19 9.13 -10.03
CA PHE A 253 3.04 8.04 -9.07
C PHE A 253 2.43 8.54 -7.76
N TYR A 254 3.01 9.60 -7.17
CA TYR A 254 2.48 10.20 -5.95
C TYR A 254 1.07 10.75 -6.12
N TYR A 255 0.81 11.42 -7.25
CA TYR A 255 -0.52 11.93 -7.58
C TYR A 255 -1.55 10.79 -7.63
N PHE A 256 -1.24 9.71 -8.33
CA PHE A 256 -2.14 8.57 -8.45
C PHE A 256 -2.35 7.83 -7.12
N LEU A 257 -1.33 7.75 -6.27
CA LEU A 257 -1.47 7.16 -4.94
C LEU A 257 -2.47 7.97 -4.10
N VAL A 258 -2.34 9.30 -4.10
CA VAL A 258 -3.34 10.18 -3.44
C VAL A 258 -4.72 10.03 -4.10
N TYR A 259 -4.79 9.93 -5.42
CA TYR A 259 -6.03 9.70 -6.14
C TYR A 259 -6.73 8.41 -5.73
N ILE A 260 -6.02 7.29 -5.65
CA ILE A 260 -6.58 6.00 -5.23
C ILE A 260 -7.14 6.09 -3.82
N VAL A 261 -6.43 6.72 -2.89
CA VAL A 261 -6.93 6.91 -1.51
C VAL A 261 -8.16 7.80 -1.48
N VAL A 262 -8.14 8.94 -2.18
CA VAL A 262 -9.29 9.85 -2.28
C VAL A 262 -10.49 9.13 -2.89
N LEU A 263 -10.28 8.32 -3.93
CA LEU A 263 -11.30 7.53 -4.59
C LEU A 263 -11.93 6.50 -3.65
N LEU A 264 -11.12 5.71 -2.95
CA LEU A 264 -11.60 4.70 -2.00
C LEU A 264 -12.41 5.31 -0.86
N PHE A 265 -11.92 6.40 -0.28
CA PHE A 265 -12.60 7.09 0.80
C PHE A 265 -13.90 7.75 0.32
N SER A 266 -13.87 8.37 -0.87
CA SER A 266 -15.07 8.98 -1.47
C SER A 266 -16.13 7.94 -1.80
N TYR A 267 -15.73 6.80 -2.35
CA TYR A 267 -16.64 5.69 -2.63
C TYR A 267 -17.27 5.15 -1.34
N TYR A 268 -16.43 4.90 -0.33
CA TYR A 268 -16.86 4.36 0.94
C TYR A 268 -17.88 5.29 1.62
N GLU A 269 -17.59 6.59 1.68
CA GLU A 269 -18.47 7.58 2.29
C GLU A 269 -19.81 7.74 1.55
N GLN A 270 -19.79 7.73 0.21
CA GLN A 270 -21.01 7.86 -0.59
C GLN A 270 -21.91 6.63 -0.54
N THR A 271 -21.35 5.45 -0.26
CA THR A 271 -22.10 4.18 -0.34
C THR A 271 -22.54 3.68 1.04
N PHE A 272 -21.76 3.97 2.10
CA PHE A 272 -21.96 3.33 3.41
C PHE A 272 -22.15 4.30 4.57
N ILE A 273 -22.01 5.61 4.36
CA ILE A 273 -22.13 6.62 5.44
C ILE A 273 -23.26 7.60 5.15
N LYS A 274 -23.30 8.13 3.93
CA LYS A 274 -24.40 8.97 3.43
C LYS A 274 -25.57 8.12 2.99
#